data_AF-A0A2A3LVT5-F1
#
_entry.id   AF-A0A2A3LVT5-F1
#
_cell.length_a   1.000
_cell.length_b   1.000
_cell.length_c   1.000
_cell.angle_alpha   90.00
_cell.angle_beta   90.00
_cell.angle_gamma   90.00
#
_symmetry.space_group_name_H-M   'P 1'
#
loop_
_entity.id
_entity.type
_entity.pdbx_description
1 polymer ?
#
loop_
_entity_poly.entity_id
_entity_poly.type
_entity_poly.pdbx_seq_one_letter_code
_entity_poly.pdbx_strand_id
1 'polypeptide(L)' 'MSGWIKCSDRLPAAGVVVLASGFRFESCGGGRWVEPVIYYEGCFHPLRDNGEGEYEADFDGEMNEVTHWQPLPSPPTE' A
#
# COMPACT_ATOMS: atom_id res chain seq x y z
N MET A 1 7.88 17.03 -9.69
CA MET A 1 6.70 16.72 -8.85
C MET A 1 6.87 15.31 -8.34
N SER A 2 6.74 15.08 -7.03
CA SER A 2 6.76 13.73 -6.48
C SER A 2 5.49 13.01 -6.98
N GLY A 3 5.59 11.77 -7.48
CA GLY A 3 4.45 10.99 -7.99
C GLY A 3 3.41 10.58 -6.93
N TRP A 4 3.53 11.13 -5.73
CA TRP A 4 2.72 10.82 -4.56
C TRP A 4 1.44 11.65 -4.53
N ILE A 5 0.33 10.97 -4.28
CA ILE A 5 -1.04 11.49 -4.20
C ILE A 5 -1.46 11.42 -2.74
N LYS A 6 -1.98 12.51 -2.18
CA LYS A 6 -2.53 12.51 -0.82
C LYS A 6 -3.84 11.74 -0.78
N CYS A 7 -4.03 10.94 0.26
CA CYS A 7 -5.28 10.22 0.46
C CYS A 7 -6.49 11.16 0.63
N SER A 8 -6.26 12.36 1.18
CA SER A 8 -7.28 13.41 1.29
C SER A 8 -7.75 13.97 -0.06
N ASP A 9 -6.91 13.87 -1.09
CA ASP A 9 -7.21 14.41 -2.41
C ASP A 9 -7.89 13.34 -3.27
N ARG A 10 -7.35 12.11 -3.22
CA ARG A 10 -7.88 10.97 -3.97
C ARG A 10 -7.38 9.66 -3.38
N LEU A 11 -8.28 8.70 -3.22
CA LEU A 11 -7.95 7.32 -2.85
C LEU A 11 -7.68 6.48 -4.11
N PRO A 12 -6.90 5.38 -4.01
CA PRO A 12 -6.79 4.42 -5.09
C PRO A 12 -8.15 3.80 -5.44
N ALA A 13 -8.24 3.17 -6.61
CA ALA A 13 -9.40 2.33 -6.91
C ALA A 13 -9.33 1.03 -6.09
N ALA A 14 -10.49 0.47 -5.75
CA ALA A 14 -10.56 -0.79 -5.02
C ALA A 14 -9.89 -1.93 -5.82
N GLY A 15 -9.12 -2.76 -5.13
CA GLY A 15 -8.38 -3.89 -5.71
C GLY A 15 -7.06 -3.50 -6.40
N VAL A 16 -6.65 -2.23 -6.35
CA VAL A 16 -5.40 -1.78 -6.98
C VAL A 16 -4.23 -1.82 -5.99
N VAL A 17 -3.10 -2.37 -6.45
CA VAL A 17 -1.83 -2.34 -5.72
C VAL A 17 -1.11 -1.01 -5.95
N VAL A 18 -0.69 -0.38 -4.88
CA VAL A 18 0.01 0.92 -4.86
C VAL A 18 1.17 0.88 -3.88
N LEU A 19 2.13 1.81 -4.02
CA LEU A 19 3.06 2.10 -2.92
C LEU A 19 2.39 3.10 -1.98
N ALA A 20 2.32 2.79 -0.68
CA ALA A 20 1.74 3.67 0.32
C ALA A 20 2.76 4.07 1.39
N SER A 21 2.54 5.22 2.03
CA SER A 21 3.31 5.68 3.20
C SER A 21 2.41 5.84 4.42
N GLY A 22 2.67 5.03 5.44
CA GLY A 22 1.97 4.99 6.72
C GLY A 22 2.84 4.39 7.82
N PHE A 23 2.23 3.93 8.91
CA PHE A 23 2.88 3.08 9.91
C PHE A 23 2.76 1.61 9.53
N ARG A 24 3.71 0.79 10.00
CA ARG A 24 3.67 -0.65 9.77
C ARG A 24 2.35 -1.26 10.26
N PHE A 25 1.90 -2.30 9.57
CA PHE A 25 0.78 -3.12 9.99
C PHE A 25 0.95 -3.52 11.46
N GLU A 26 -0.14 -3.41 12.23
CA GLU A 26 -0.20 -3.78 13.64
C GLU A 26 0.78 -3.05 14.59
N SER A 27 1.54 -2.05 14.11
CA SER A 27 2.54 -1.34 14.93
C SER A 27 2.70 0.13 14.53
N CYS A 28 2.04 1.00 15.30
CA CYS A 28 2.17 2.47 15.17
C CYS A 28 3.46 3.04 15.79
N GLY A 29 4.30 2.21 16.43
CA GLY A 29 5.51 2.65 17.14
C GLY A 29 6.80 2.65 16.31
N GLY A 30 6.81 1.98 15.15
CA GLY A 30 8.03 1.71 14.37
C GLY A 30 8.53 2.84 13.48
N GLY A 31 7.91 4.04 13.54
CA GLY A 31 8.13 5.10 12.58
C GLY A 31 7.43 4.85 11.23
N ARG A 32 7.53 5.81 10.32
CA ARG A 32 6.90 5.70 9.00
C ARG A 32 7.62 4.70 8.10
N TRP A 33 6.83 4.01 7.31
CA TRP A 33 7.26 3.01 6.35
C TRP A 33 6.67 3.29 4.96
N VAL A 34 7.28 2.69 3.93
CA VAL A 34 6.78 2.70 2.56
C VAL A 34 6.82 1.29 2.01
N GLU A 35 5.67 0.79 1.54
CA GLU A 35 5.58 -0.55 0.96
C GLU A 35 4.40 -0.70 -0.03
N PRO A 36 4.41 -1.77 -0.84
CA PRO A 36 3.26 -2.17 -1.64
C PRO A 36 2.08 -2.59 -0.77
N VAL A 37 0.90 -2.09 -1.08
CA VAL A 37 -0.37 -2.41 -0.42
C VAL A 37 -1.49 -2.48 -1.44
N ILE A 38 -2.55 -3.21 -1.11
CA ILE A 38 -3.80 -3.21 -1.88
C ILE A 38 -4.84 -2.35 -1.16
N TYR A 39 -5.49 -1.45 -1.91
CA TYR A 39 -6.59 -0.66 -1.35
C TYR A 39 -7.92 -1.38 -1.59
N TYR A 40 -8.63 -1.74 -0.53
CA TYR A 40 -9.91 -2.45 -0.62
C TYR A 40 -10.79 -2.11 0.58
N GLU A 41 -12.10 -2.01 0.38
CA GLU A 41 -13.09 -1.69 1.44
C GLU A 41 -12.78 -0.46 2.33
N GLY A 42 -11.98 0.50 1.82
CA GLY A 42 -11.62 1.71 2.56
C GLY A 42 -10.28 1.64 3.30
N CYS A 43 -9.62 0.49 3.28
CA CYS A 43 -8.40 0.22 4.02
C CYS A 43 -7.22 -0.11 3.08
N PHE A 44 -6.00 0.06 3.59
CA PHE A 44 -4.75 -0.32 2.91
C PHE A 44 -4.23 -1.62 3.53
N HIS A 45 -4.36 -2.72 2.81
CA HIS A 45 -4.00 -4.05 3.30
C HIS A 45 -2.60 -4.48 2.83
N PRO A 46 -1.86 -5.25 3.64
CA PRO A 46 -0.63 -5.88 3.23
C PRO A 46 -0.84 -6.83 2.05
N LEU A 47 0.24 -7.10 1.34
CA LEU A 47 0.34 -8.26 0.46
C LEU A 47 1.09 -9.37 1.19
N ARG A 48 0.60 -10.61 1.10
CA ARG A 48 1.29 -11.80 1.61
C ARG A 48 1.61 -12.78 0.48
N ASP A 49 2.71 -13.49 0.62
CA ASP A 49 3.03 -14.65 -0.22
C ASP A 49 2.12 -15.81 0.20
N ASN A 50 1.41 -16.41 -0.75
CA ASN A 50 0.55 -17.56 -0.49
C ASN A 50 1.31 -18.90 -0.37
N GLY A 51 2.64 -18.88 -0.53
CA GLY A 51 3.50 -20.06 -0.48
C GLY A 51 3.68 -20.75 -1.84
N GLU A 52 2.97 -20.28 -2.88
CA GLU A 52 3.10 -20.73 -4.28
C GLU A 52 3.85 -19.72 -5.15
N GLY A 53 4.40 -18.66 -4.53
CA GLY A 53 5.11 -17.58 -5.22
C GLY A 53 4.18 -16.53 -5.82
N GLU A 54 2.89 -16.57 -5.46
CA GLU A 54 1.92 -15.53 -5.78
C GLU A 54 1.69 -14.62 -4.57
N TYR A 55 1.45 -13.33 -4.84
CA TYR A 55 1.12 -12.37 -3.80
C TYR A 55 -0.40 -12.15 -3.79
N GLU A 56 -1.00 -12.32 -2.63
CA GLU A 56 -2.43 -12.06 -2.40
C GLU A 56 -2.64 -10.98 -1.34
N ALA A 57 -3.86 -10.46 -1.29
CA ALA A 57 -4.27 -9.51 -0.26
C ALA A 57 -4.35 -10.23 1.09
N ASP A 58 -3.69 -9.67 2.10
CA ASP A 58 -3.86 -10.09 3.48
C ASP A 58 -4.85 -9.15 4.19
N PHE A 59 -6.11 -9.56 4.24
CA PHE A 59 -7.18 -8.74 4.82
C PHE A 59 -7.17 -8.71 6.35
N ASP A 60 -6.30 -9.48 7.00
CA ASP A 60 -6.18 -9.47 8.46
C ASP A 60 -5.34 -8.27 8.96
N GLY A 61 -4.53 -7.67 8.08
CA GLY A 61 -3.69 -6.51 8.39
C GLY A 61 -4.17 -5.19 7.77
N GLU A 62 -3.89 -4.06 8.42
CA GLU A 62 -4.14 -2.71 7.89
C GLU A 62 -2.95 -1.77 8.16
N MET A 63 -2.54 -1.03 7.13
CA MET A 63 -1.53 0.01 7.24
C MET A 63 -2.15 1.23 7.92
N ASN A 64 -1.62 1.61 9.08
CA ASN A 64 -2.19 2.70 9.87
C ASN A 64 -1.71 4.08 9.38
N GLU A 65 -2.59 5.07 9.49
CA GLU A 65 -2.30 6.49 9.17
C GLU A 65 -1.64 6.71 7.80
N VAL A 66 -2.12 6.01 6.77
CA VAL A 66 -1.68 6.24 5.40
C VAL A 66 -2.06 7.66 4.98
N THR A 67 -1.06 8.41 4.52
CA THR A 67 -1.29 9.82 4.08
C THR A 67 -1.06 10.02 2.60
N HIS A 68 -0.19 9.22 1.99
CA HIS A 68 0.17 9.34 0.58
C HIS A 68 0.32 7.97 -0.05
N TRP A 69 -0.04 7.88 -1.33
CA TRP A 69 0.21 6.71 -2.16
C TRP A 69 0.71 7.12 -3.55
N GLN A 70 1.29 6.20 -4.30
CA GLN A 70 1.59 6.37 -5.72
C GLN A 70 1.34 5.06 -6.46
N PRO A 71 1.02 5.08 -7.76
CA PRO A 71 1.02 3.86 -8.57
C PRO A 71 2.39 3.18 -8.50
N LEU A 72 2.41 1.87 -8.74
CA LEU A 72 3.68 1.15 -8.90
C LEU A 72 4.48 1.80 -10.04
N PRO A 73 5.79 2.01 -9.86
CA PRO A 73 6.63 2.51 -10.93
C PRO A 73 6.57 1.53 -12.10
N SER A 74 6.56 2.06 -13.33
CA SER A 74 6.72 1.22 -14.51
C SER A 74 8.02 0.42 -14.39
N PRO A 75 8.04 -0.84 -14.87
CA PRO A 75 9.28 -1.59 -15.00
C PRO A 75 10.35 -0.76 -15.73
N PRO A 76 11.63 -0.88 -15.36
CA PRO A 76 12.70 -0.22 -16.09
C PRO A 76 12.67 -0.63 -17.57
N THR A 77 12.77 0.34 -18.47
CA THR A 77 13.04 0.08 -19.89
C THR A 77 14.55 0.03 -20.11
N GLU A 78 15.02 -0.94 -20.88
CA GLU A 78 16.43 -1.04 -21.31
C GLU A 78 16.89 0.15 -22.16
#